data_AF-A0A5S4GV95-F1
#
_entry.id   AF-A0A5S4GV95-F1
#
_cell.length_a   1.000
_cell.length_b   1.000
_cell.length_c   1.000
_cell.angle_alpha   90.00
_cell.angle_beta   90.00
_cell.angle_gamma   90.00
#
_symmetry.space_group_name_H-M   'P 1'
#
loop_
_entity.id
_entity.type
_entity.pdbx_description
1 polymer ?
#
loop_
_entity_poly.entity_id
_entity_poly.type
_entity_poly.pdbx_seq_one_letter_code
_entity_poly.pdbx_strand_id
1 'polypeptide(L)'
;MGRPRRLRVRAVRDGRPHRRAAGPPRRGPRPHPPGNLPRRTEVTALNSPNLPVVSAGTRLTPGELRSVVFARAALGRRGYDEEQVRGFLAYVEDELVQIFTDKAALADEVNRLRAQAAKGGGTGVMAPEDAHFQAVRILSQAQQTADLYVADAERYTRELAHEARLHREAILSDAKGRAEHLLEDAHRKAAAVADAAVRSTEETRPVPLPDDERRSMEREIAYLRTYSDVYRTHLRSYLEALLRNVDEWETSERASLPSRSPDPQ
;
A
#
# COMPACT_ATOMS: atom_id res chain seq x y z
N MET A 1 20.51 60.40 -41.17
CA MET A 1 21.86 60.29 -40.55
C MET A 1 22.07 58.85 -40.12
N GLY A 2 23.13 58.19 -40.58
CA GLY A 2 23.53 56.84 -40.11
C GLY A 2 23.57 55.75 -41.18
N ARG A 3 24.55 55.85 -42.10
CA ARG A 3 24.89 54.82 -43.11
C ARG A 3 25.69 53.64 -42.49
N PRO A 4 25.79 52.49 -43.19
CA PRO A 4 26.12 51.16 -42.67
C PRO A 4 27.62 50.79 -42.73
N ARG A 5 28.03 49.72 -42.04
CA ARG A 5 29.37 49.11 -42.16
C ARG A 5 29.33 47.68 -42.70
N ARG A 6 29.58 47.61 -44.01
CA ARG A 6 30.40 46.68 -44.83
C ARG A 6 30.76 45.25 -44.32
N LEU A 7 30.20 44.27 -45.03
CA LEU A 7 30.83 43.19 -45.83
C LEU A 7 32.33 42.83 -45.67
N ARG A 8 32.58 41.51 -45.56
CA ARG A 8 33.53 40.63 -46.32
C ARG A 8 33.01 39.17 -46.10
N VAL A 9 32.53 38.36 -47.05
CA VAL A 9 33.12 37.75 -48.28
C VAL A 9 34.49 37.13 -47.96
N ARG A 10 34.82 35.83 -48.11
CA ARG A 10 34.37 34.68 -48.93
C ARG A 10 35.01 33.42 -48.30
N ALA A 11 34.43 32.23 -48.49
CA ALA A 11 35.12 31.08 -49.12
C ALA A 11 34.32 29.78 -48.93
N VAL A 12 34.00 29.16 -50.07
CA VAL A 12 33.54 27.78 -50.21
C VAL A 12 34.77 26.87 -50.10
N ARG A 13 34.70 25.78 -49.31
CA ARG A 13 35.29 24.48 -49.69
C ARG A 13 34.81 23.31 -48.82
N ASP A 14 34.75 22.17 -49.49
CA ASP A 14 34.19 20.87 -49.15
C ASP A 14 34.73 20.18 -47.88
N GLY A 15 33.90 19.31 -47.30
CA GLY A 15 34.36 18.33 -46.32
C GLY A 15 33.27 17.51 -45.61
N ARG A 16 32.77 16.46 -46.28
CA ARG A 16 32.30 15.16 -45.72
C ARG A 16 31.27 15.16 -44.56
N PRO A 17 30.06 14.58 -44.76
CA PRO A 17 29.21 14.20 -43.63
C PRO A 17 29.76 12.93 -42.96
N HIS A 18 30.18 13.05 -41.69
CA HIS A 18 30.46 11.88 -40.86
C HIS A 18 29.16 11.14 -40.51
N ARG A 19 29.17 9.86 -40.88
CA ARG A 19 28.19 8.81 -40.63
C ARG A 19 27.78 8.78 -39.15
N ARG A 20 26.47 8.86 -38.90
CA ARG A 20 25.83 8.46 -37.64
C ARG A 20 26.19 7.01 -37.32
N ALA A 21 26.85 6.77 -36.20
CA ALA A 21 26.89 5.44 -35.60
C ALA A 21 25.54 5.19 -34.91
N ALA A 22 24.77 4.25 -35.45
CA ALA A 22 23.57 3.73 -34.84
C ALA A 22 23.94 2.95 -33.57
N GLY A 23 23.41 3.39 -32.42
CA GLY A 23 23.43 2.60 -31.19
C GLY A 23 22.52 1.37 -31.31
N PRO A 24 22.77 0.30 -30.55
CA PRO A 24 22.08 -0.98 -30.69
C PRO A 24 20.59 -0.86 -30.33
N PRO A 25 19.71 -1.70 -30.92
CA PRO A 25 18.26 -1.61 -30.70
C PRO A 25 17.89 -1.93 -29.24
N ARG A 26 16.99 -1.10 -28.68
CA ARG A 26 16.37 -1.31 -27.37
C ARG A 26 15.60 -2.63 -27.38
N ARG A 27 16.00 -3.53 -26.48
CA ARG A 27 15.30 -4.79 -26.16
C ARG A 27 13.83 -4.50 -25.82
N GLY A 28 12.92 -5.29 -26.39
CA GLY A 28 11.51 -5.29 -26.04
C GLY A 28 11.23 -5.62 -24.57
N PRO A 29 9.99 -5.41 -24.10
CA PRO A 29 9.64 -5.55 -22.69
C PRO A 29 9.80 -6.99 -22.23
N ARG A 30 10.61 -7.19 -21.19
CA ARG A 30 10.72 -8.47 -20.48
C ARG A 30 9.46 -8.70 -19.65
N PRO A 31 8.94 -9.93 -19.55
CA PRO A 31 7.91 -10.26 -18.57
C PRO A 31 8.50 -10.09 -17.16
N HIS A 32 7.84 -9.29 -16.33
CA HIS A 32 8.18 -9.15 -14.92
C HIS A 32 7.92 -10.48 -14.19
N PRO A 33 8.83 -10.94 -13.31
CA PRO A 33 8.50 -12.02 -12.39
C PRO A 33 7.41 -11.53 -11.43
N PRO A 34 6.52 -12.40 -10.91
CA PRO A 34 5.57 -11.99 -9.90
C PRO A 34 6.36 -11.51 -8.68
N GLY A 35 6.36 -10.20 -8.47
CA GLY A 35 6.94 -9.59 -7.29
C GLY A 35 6.21 -10.12 -6.08
N ASN A 36 6.96 -10.73 -5.17
CA ASN A 36 6.52 -10.94 -3.81
C ASN A 36 5.96 -9.60 -3.31
N LEU A 37 4.67 -9.59 -3.00
CA LEU A 37 4.04 -8.54 -2.20
C LEU A 37 5.01 -8.27 -1.04
N PRO A 38 5.45 -7.02 -0.80
CA PRO A 38 6.11 -6.75 0.44
C PRO A 38 5.11 -7.15 1.51
N ARG A 39 5.47 -8.14 2.33
CA ARG A 39 4.81 -8.39 3.60
C ARG A 39 4.59 -7.01 4.18
N ARG A 40 3.32 -6.68 4.41
CA ARG A 40 2.88 -5.59 5.28
C ARG A 40 3.86 -5.63 6.45
N THR A 41 4.86 -4.77 6.43
CA THR A 41 5.60 -4.46 7.63
C THR A 41 4.51 -3.82 8.46
N GLU A 42 3.96 -4.63 9.36
CA GLU A 42 3.48 -4.10 10.62
C GLU A 42 4.63 -3.22 11.08
N VAL A 43 4.51 -1.92 10.78
CA VAL A 43 5.32 -0.89 11.40
C VAL A 43 4.84 -0.96 12.83
N THR A 44 5.47 -1.86 13.58
CA THR A 44 5.25 -1.97 14.99
C THR A 44 5.55 -0.57 15.48
N ALA A 45 4.55 0.07 16.09
CA ALA A 45 4.70 1.34 16.80
C ALA A 45 5.55 1.13 18.07
N LEU A 46 6.68 0.44 17.93
CA LEU A 46 7.66 0.22 18.98
C LEU A 46 8.49 1.50 19.05
N ASN A 47 8.57 2.02 20.28
CA ASN A 47 9.31 3.21 20.69
C ASN A 47 8.61 4.55 20.46
N SER A 48 7.42 4.72 21.05
CA SER A 48 7.18 5.97 21.78
C SER A 48 7.62 5.75 23.23
N PRO A 49 8.66 6.44 23.72
CA PRO A 49 9.30 6.09 24.99
C PRO A 49 8.45 6.35 26.23
N ASN A 50 7.33 7.09 26.11
CA ASN A 50 6.52 7.51 27.26
C ASN A 50 5.00 7.44 27.02
N LEU A 51 4.50 6.54 26.18
CA LEU A 51 3.06 6.26 26.27
C LEU A 51 2.82 5.48 27.56
N PRO A 52 1.98 5.97 28.49
CA PRO A 52 1.61 5.19 29.65
C PRO A 52 1.06 3.87 29.13
N VAL A 53 1.61 2.76 29.61
CA VAL A 53 1.01 1.44 29.39
C VAL A 53 -0.31 1.50 30.13
N VAL A 54 -1.37 1.89 29.43
CA VAL A 54 -2.73 1.90 29.97
C VAL A 54 -3.16 0.45 30.10
N SER A 55 -2.70 -0.21 31.15
CA SER A 55 -3.26 -1.49 31.57
C SER A 55 -4.74 -1.22 31.85
N ALA A 56 -5.63 -1.93 31.15
CA ALA A 56 -7.07 -1.82 31.31
C ALA A 56 -7.45 -1.98 32.79
N GLY A 57 -7.66 -0.85 33.48
CA GLY A 57 -7.91 -0.81 34.93
C GLY A 57 -7.16 0.29 35.69
N THR A 58 -6.03 0.80 35.18
CA THR A 58 -5.29 1.89 35.84
C THR A 58 -5.79 3.23 35.30
N ARG A 59 -6.36 4.06 36.17
CA ARG A 59 -6.82 5.42 35.80
C ARG A 59 -5.60 6.31 35.60
N LEU A 60 -5.59 7.02 34.47
CA LEU A 60 -4.53 7.95 34.12
C LEU A 60 -4.46 9.09 35.15
N THR A 61 -3.26 9.45 35.59
CA THR A 61 -3.06 10.61 36.48
C THR A 61 -2.78 11.89 35.66
N PRO A 62 -3.08 13.09 36.20
CA PRO A 62 -2.75 14.35 35.52
C PRO A 62 -1.25 14.47 35.20
N GLY A 63 -0.40 14.00 36.12
CA GLY A 63 1.05 13.94 35.93
C GLY A 63 1.47 12.99 34.81
N GLU A 64 0.80 11.84 34.68
CA GLU A 64 1.03 10.91 33.57
C GLU A 64 0.65 11.53 32.22
N LEU A 65 -0.46 12.29 32.16
CA LEU A 65 -0.90 12.96 30.95
C LEU A 65 0.14 13.98 30.44
N ARG A 66 0.79 14.72 31.34
CA ARG A 66 1.90 15.64 30.99
C ARG A 66 3.12 14.93 30.42
N SER A 67 3.37 13.70 30.86
CA SER A 67 4.55 12.93 30.46
C SER A 67 4.39 12.23 29.10
N VAL A 68 3.18 12.22 28.54
CA VAL A 68 2.90 11.54 27.27
C VAL A 68 3.64 12.24 26.12
N VAL A 69 4.47 11.46 25.43
CA VAL A 69 5.17 11.91 24.22
C VAL A 69 4.74 11.04 23.05
N PHE A 70 4.21 11.67 22.01
CA PHE A 70 3.85 11.00 20.76
C PHE A 70 5.04 10.94 19.80
N ALA A 71 5.20 9.81 19.11
CA ALA A 71 6.13 9.72 17.99
C ALA A 71 5.68 10.64 16.84
N ARG A 72 6.65 11.29 16.17
CA ARG A 72 6.36 12.11 14.99
C ARG A 72 5.89 11.24 13.83
N ALA A 73 5.00 11.80 13.01
CA ALA A 73 4.50 11.10 11.83
C ALA A 73 5.66 10.67 10.91
N ALA A 74 5.61 9.42 10.44
CA ALA A 74 6.60 8.90 9.51
C ALA A 74 6.62 9.74 8.22
N LEU A 75 7.80 9.90 7.63
CA LEU A 75 8.03 10.74 6.46
C LEU A 75 7.01 10.43 5.34
N GLY A 76 6.24 11.43 4.92
CA GLY A 76 5.21 11.30 3.88
C GLY A 76 3.79 11.01 4.39
N ARG A 77 3.57 10.90 5.70
CA ARG A 77 2.22 10.86 6.30
C ARG A 77 1.90 12.16 7.03
N ARG A 78 0.65 12.62 6.92
CA ARG A 78 0.14 13.75 7.69
C ARG A 78 -0.06 13.32 9.15
N GLY A 79 0.46 14.12 10.08
CA GLY A 79 0.22 13.98 11.52
C GLY A 79 -0.76 15.03 12.04
N TYR A 80 -1.12 14.93 13.32
CA TYR A 80 -1.85 15.98 14.01
C TYR A 80 -0.97 17.22 14.22
N ASP A 81 -1.60 18.39 14.31
CA ASP A 81 -0.93 19.64 14.68
C ASP A 81 -0.49 19.55 16.15
N GLU A 82 0.81 19.69 16.39
CA GLU A 82 1.42 19.53 17.71
C GLU A 82 0.85 20.54 18.71
N GLU A 83 0.56 21.77 18.28
CA GLU A 83 0.05 22.82 19.17
C GLU A 83 -1.42 22.61 19.54
N GLN A 84 -2.24 22.14 18.60
CA GLN A 84 -3.63 21.78 18.91
C GLN A 84 -3.71 20.57 19.84
N VAL A 85 -2.86 19.56 19.62
CA VAL A 85 -2.77 18.40 20.51
C VAL A 85 -2.31 18.82 21.90
N ARG A 86 -1.31 19.71 22.00
CA ARG A 86 -0.81 20.22 23.28
C ARG A 86 -1.90 21.00 24.03
N GLY A 87 -2.66 21.86 23.34
CA GLY A 87 -3.79 22.59 23.92
C GLY A 87 -4.91 21.67 24.41
N PHE A 88 -5.25 20.65 23.62
CA PHE A 88 -6.24 19.65 24.03
C PHE A 88 -5.79 18.86 25.27
N LEU A 89 -4.51 18.44 25.32
CA LEU A 89 -3.98 17.75 26.49
C LEU A 89 -4.00 18.62 27.76
N ALA A 90 -3.70 19.91 27.64
CA ALA A 90 -3.79 20.84 28.78
C ALA A 90 -5.24 20.96 29.31
N TYR A 91 -6.22 21.08 28.40
CA TYR A 91 -7.64 21.09 28.78
C TYR A 91 -8.06 19.80 29.48
N VAL A 92 -7.69 18.64 28.94
CA VAL A 92 -8.00 17.33 29.55
C VAL A 92 -7.32 17.20 30.90
N GLU A 93 -6.11 17.74 31.07
CA GLU A 93 -5.41 17.74 32.35
C GLU A 93 -6.17 18.53 33.42
N ASP A 94 -6.55 19.77 33.11
CA ASP A 94 -7.27 20.64 34.04
C ASP A 94 -8.60 20.00 34.46
N GLU A 95 -9.33 19.44 33.50
CA GLU A 95 -10.57 18.72 33.76
C GLU A 95 -10.34 17.48 34.65
N LEU A 96 -9.26 16.74 34.40
CA LEU A 96 -8.92 15.57 35.20
C LEU A 96 -8.56 15.95 36.64
N VAL A 97 -7.83 17.05 36.84
CA VAL A 97 -7.55 17.62 38.16
C VAL A 97 -8.86 17.99 38.86
N GLN A 98 -9.76 18.69 38.17
CA GLN A 98 -11.07 19.08 38.70
C GLN A 98 -11.92 17.87 39.12
N ILE A 99 -11.98 16.83 38.28
CA ILE A 99 -12.69 15.60 38.60
C ILE A 99 -12.08 14.91 39.83
N PHE A 100 -10.76 14.90 39.97
CA PHE A 100 -10.11 14.32 41.14
C PHE A 100 -10.39 15.11 42.42
N THR A 101 -10.38 16.45 42.36
CA THR A 101 -10.71 17.29 43.52
C THR A 101 -12.17 17.12 43.92
N ASP A 102 -13.09 17.10 42.95
CA ASP A 102 -14.51 16.93 43.21
C ASP A 102 -14.81 15.54 43.79
N LYS A 103 -14.14 14.50 43.28
CA LYS A 103 -14.26 13.15 43.81
C LYS A 103 -13.71 13.05 45.24
N ALA A 104 -12.62 13.73 45.56
CA ALA A 104 -12.07 13.77 46.92
C ALA A 104 -13.05 14.47 47.87
N ALA A 105 -13.57 15.64 47.47
CA ALA A 105 -14.57 16.37 48.25
C ALA A 105 -15.85 15.55 48.49
N LEU A 106 -16.35 14.85 47.46
CA LEU A 106 -17.48 13.95 47.59
C LEU A 106 -17.19 12.78 48.54
N ALA A 107 -15.99 12.21 48.48
CA ALA A 107 -15.61 11.12 49.37
C ALA A 107 -15.57 11.56 50.84
N ASP A 108 -15.05 12.77 51.10
CA ASP A 108 -15.05 13.36 52.43
C ASP A 108 -16.46 13.64 52.94
N GLU A 109 -17.35 14.16 52.09
CA GLU A 109 -18.73 14.42 52.46
C GLU A 109 -19.50 13.10 52.72
N VAL A 110 -19.30 12.07 51.90
CA VAL A 110 -19.85 10.73 52.16
C VAL A 110 -19.35 10.18 53.49
N ASN A 111 -18.06 10.34 53.80
CA ASN A 111 -17.49 9.90 55.07
C ASN A 111 -18.09 10.68 56.26
N ARG A 112 -18.29 11.99 56.12
CA ARG A 112 -18.97 12.82 57.12
C ARG A 112 -20.41 12.37 57.34
N LEU A 113 -21.18 12.20 56.27
CA LEU A 113 -22.58 11.75 56.35
C LEU A 113 -22.69 10.36 56.97
N ARG A 114 -21.77 9.44 56.64
CA ARG A 114 -21.68 8.12 57.28
C ARG A 114 -21.36 8.22 58.76
N ALA A 115 -20.43 9.08 59.16
CA ALA A 115 -20.11 9.31 60.58
C ALA A 115 -21.27 9.94 61.34
N GLN A 116 -22.03 10.84 60.70
CA GLN A 116 -23.22 11.45 61.27
C GLN A 116 -24.36 10.43 61.41
N ALA A 117 -24.57 9.57 60.41
CA ALA A 117 -25.53 8.46 60.48
C ALA A 117 -25.15 7.45 61.57
N ALA A 118 -23.86 7.13 61.72
CA ALA A 118 -23.36 6.25 62.79
C ALA A 118 -23.56 6.85 64.19
N LYS A 119 -23.39 8.18 64.34
CA LYS A 119 -23.67 8.90 65.60
C LYS A 119 -25.17 9.02 65.89
N GLY A 120 -26.00 9.16 64.85
CA GLY A 120 -27.46 9.20 64.96
C GLY A 120 -28.11 7.82 65.18
N GLY A 121 -27.41 6.72 64.88
CA GLY A 121 -27.86 5.34 65.09
C GLY A 121 -27.42 4.72 66.43
N GLY A 122 -26.88 5.51 67.37
CA GLY A 122 -26.20 5.03 68.58
C GLY A 122 -27.06 4.62 69.78
N THR A 123 -28.39 4.57 69.68
CA THR A 123 -29.26 4.13 70.79
C THR A 123 -30.35 3.17 70.33
N GLY A 124 -29.92 1.95 70.00
CA GLY A 124 -30.81 0.82 69.79
C GLY A 124 -30.11 -0.27 69.01
N VAL A 125 -29.77 -1.37 69.68
CA VAL A 125 -29.66 -2.66 68.97
C VAL A 125 -31.02 -2.84 68.30
N MET A 126 -31.11 -2.58 66.98
CA MET A 126 -32.34 -2.86 66.25
C MET A 126 -32.68 -4.32 66.50
N ALA A 127 -33.95 -4.61 66.79
CA ALA A 127 -34.39 -5.99 66.92
C ALA A 127 -34.00 -6.75 65.64
N PRO A 128 -33.63 -8.05 65.72
CA PRO A 128 -33.21 -8.83 64.55
C PRO A 128 -34.20 -8.75 63.37
N GLU A 129 -35.49 -8.59 63.68
CA GLU A 129 -36.57 -8.41 62.72
C GLU A 129 -36.46 -7.06 61.98
N ASP A 130 -36.22 -5.96 62.69
CA ASP A 130 -36.07 -4.62 62.08
C ASP A 130 -34.83 -4.54 61.19
N ALA A 131 -33.73 -5.16 61.59
CA ALA A 131 -32.52 -5.24 60.76
C ALA A 131 -32.77 -6.01 59.46
N HIS A 132 -33.57 -7.08 59.52
CA HIS A 132 -33.97 -7.83 58.32
C HIS A 132 -34.86 -6.99 57.40
N PHE A 133 -35.87 -6.28 57.93
CA PHE A 133 -36.72 -5.39 57.13
C PHE A 133 -35.93 -4.27 56.46
N GLN A 134 -34.94 -3.68 57.16
CA GLN A 134 -34.06 -2.66 56.58
C GLN A 134 -33.14 -3.25 55.50
N ALA A 135 -32.59 -4.44 55.72
CA ALA A 135 -31.77 -5.12 54.71
C ALA A 135 -32.57 -5.46 53.44
N VAL A 136 -33.79 -5.98 53.57
CA VAL A 136 -34.67 -6.26 52.44
C VAL A 136 -35.01 -4.98 51.67
N ARG A 137 -35.28 -3.87 52.38
CA ARG A 137 -35.52 -2.56 51.74
C ARG A 137 -34.31 -2.08 50.94
N ILE A 138 -33.10 -2.15 51.53
CA ILE A 138 -31.87 -1.74 50.86
C ILE A 138 -31.60 -2.62 49.63
N LEU A 139 -31.80 -3.94 49.74
CA LEU A 139 -31.63 -4.87 48.63
C LEU A 139 -32.64 -4.61 47.51
N SER A 140 -33.91 -4.35 47.86
CA SER A 140 -34.94 -4.01 46.88
C SER A 140 -34.63 -2.69 46.16
N GLN A 141 -34.18 -1.66 46.89
CA GLN A 141 -33.74 -0.39 46.30
C GLN A 141 -32.50 -0.56 45.43
N ALA A 142 -31.53 -1.36 45.88
CA ALA A 142 -30.32 -1.66 45.12
C ALA A 142 -30.65 -2.41 43.83
N GLN A 143 -31.55 -3.39 43.88
CA GLN A 143 -32.02 -4.12 42.71
C GLN A 143 -32.71 -3.19 41.71
N GLN A 144 -33.64 -2.35 42.17
CA GLN A 144 -34.29 -1.36 41.32
C GLN A 144 -33.28 -0.42 40.65
N THR A 145 -32.26 0.00 41.40
CA THR A 145 -31.19 0.86 40.88
C THR A 145 -30.33 0.12 39.84
N ALA A 146 -30.01 -1.16 40.08
CA ALA A 146 -29.28 -1.98 39.13
C ALA A 146 -30.06 -2.16 37.81
N ASP A 147 -31.37 -2.44 37.91
CA ASP A 147 -32.24 -2.59 36.75
C ASP A 147 -32.31 -1.30 35.91
N LEU A 148 -32.34 -0.13 36.56
CA LEU A 148 -32.25 1.17 35.88
C LEU A 148 -30.93 1.34 35.13
N TYR A 149 -29.80 1.04 35.78
CA TYR A 149 -28.49 1.14 35.11
C TYR A 149 -28.35 0.17 33.93
N VAL A 150 -28.90 -1.04 34.04
CA VAL A 150 -28.92 -2.00 32.92
C VAL A 150 -29.75 -1.45 31.76
N ALA A 151 -30.94 -0.91 32.03
CA ALA A 151 -31.81 -0.33 31.00
C ALA A 151 -31.15 0.88 30.31
N ASP A 152 -30.47 1.75 31.06
CA ASP A 152 -29.77 2.91 30.52
C ASP A 152 -28.54 2.50 29.72
N ALA A 153 -27.74 1.53 30.19
CA ALA A 153 -26.62 0.99 29.44
C ALA A 153 -27.08 0.34 28.12
N GLU A 154 -28.19 -0.39 28.13
CA GLU A 154 -28.78 -0.97 26.92
C GLU A 154 -29.28 0.09 25.93
N ARG A 155 -29.83 1.21 26.40
CA ARG A 155 -30.22 2.33 25.53
C ARG A 155 -29.00 2.99 24.91
N TYR A 156 -28.02 3.34 25.74
CA TYR A 156 -26.79 3.98 25.30
C TYR A 156 -26.03 3.13 24.28
N THR A 157 -25.90 1.82 24.51
CA THR A 157 -25.23 0.92 23.56
C THR A 157 -25.99 0.79 22.24
N ARG A 158 -27.33 0.81 22.26
CA ARG A 158 -28.16 0.83 21.04
C ARG A 158 -27.99 2.12 20.25
N GLU A 159 -27.98 3.26 20.95
CA GLU A 159 -27.72 4.57 20.34
C GLU A 159 -26.33 4.63 19.71
N LEU A 160 -25.30 4.22 20.45
CA LEU A 160 -23.92 4.17 19.96
C LEU A 160 -23.78 3.23 18.76
N ALA A 161 -24.43 2.06 18.79
CA ALA A 161 -24.44 1.13 17.67
C ALA A 161 -25.16 1.71 16.44
N HIS A 162 -26.22 2.49 16.64
CA HIS A 162 -26.93 3.19 15.57
C HIS A 162 -26.06 4.31 14.97
N GLU A 163 -25.48 5.16 15.81
CA GLU A 163 -24.57 6.24 15.40
C GLU A 163 -23.36 5.69 14.62
N ALA A 164 -22.73 4.63 15.13
CA ALA A 164 -21.61 3.97 14.46
C ALA A 164 -22.00 3.39 13.08
N ARG A 165 -23.26 2.93 12.91
CA ARG A 165 -23.76 2.47 11.60
C ARG A 165 -23.95 3.65 10.65
N LEU A 166 -24.59 4.73 11.09
CA LEU A 166 -24.76 5.94 10.29
C LEU A 166 -23.41 6.53 9.87
N HIS A 167 -22.46 6.60 10.79
CA HIS A 167 -21.11 7.10 10.49
C HIS A 167 -20.39 6.21 9.47
N ARG A 168 -20.51 4.89 9.60
CA ARG A 168 -19.96 3.94 8.61
C ARG A 168 -20.61 4.14 7.23
N GLU A 169 -21.92 4.29 7.18
CA GLU A 169 -22.66 4.51 5.92
C GLU A 169 -22.23 5.82 5.25
N ALA A 170 -22.06 6.89 6.02
CA ALA A 170 -21.55 8.17 5.53
C ALA A 170 -20.13 8.02 4.93
N ILE A 171 -19.20 7.36 5.63
CA ILE A 171 -17.84 7.10 5.12
C ILE A 171 -17.89 6.27 3.84
N LEU A 172 -18.71 5.22 3.79
CA LEU A 172 -18.84 4.37 2.61
C LEU A 172 -19.44 5.12 1.43
N SER A 173 -20.43 5.99 1.66
CA SER A 173 -21.03 6.83 0.62
C SER A 173 -20.03 7.83 0.06
N ASP A 174 -19.30 8.54 0.94
CA ASP A 174 -18.27 9.49 0.52
C ASP A 174 -17.10 8.80 -0.22
N ALA A 175 -16.63 7.66 0.29
CA ALA A 175 -15.60 6.87 -0.38
C ALA A 175 -16.04 6.38 -1.76
N LYS A 176 -17.30 5.95 -1.91
CA LYS A 176 -17.88 5.56 -3.21
C LYS A 176 -17.94 6.74 -4.17
N GLY A 177 -18.46 7.89 -3.75
CA GLY A 177 -18.51 9.09 -4.59
C GLY A 177 -17.13 9.55 -5.05
N ARG A 178 -16.13 9.50 -4.16
CA ARG A 178 -14.72 9.79 -4.51
C ARG A 178 -14.14 8.77 -5.51
N ALA A 179 -14.48 7.49 -5.37
CA ALA A 179 -14.04 6.45 -6.30
C ALA A 179 -14.68 6.61 -7.69
N GLU A 180 -15.98 6.91 -7.74
CA GLU A 180 -16.71 7.18 -8.98
C GLU A 180 -16.10 8.39 -9.73
N HIS A 181 -15.86 9.50 -9.03
CA HIS A 181 -15.21 10.67 -9.61
C HIS A 181 -13.80 10.36 -10.15
N LEU A 182 -13.02 9.58 -9.42
CA LEU A 182 -11.67 9.18 -9.87
C LEU A 182 -11.74 8.31 -11.14
N LEU A 183 -12.71 7.40 -11.23
CA LEU A 183 -12.92 6.56 -12.40
C LEU A 183 -13.34 7.41 -13.61
N GLU A 184 -14.27 8.35 -13.43
CA GLU A 184 -14.69 9.27 -14.49
C GLU A 184 -13.52 10.13 -14.98
N ASP A 185 -12.72 10.69 -14.08
CA ASP A 185 -11.55 11.48 -14.43
C ASP A 185 -10.49 10.65 -15.17
N ALA A 186 -10.26 9.42 -14.74
CA ALA A 186 -9.35 8.50 -15.41
C ALA A 186 -9.86 8.16 -16.81
N HIS A 187 -11.16 7.91 -16.96
CA HIS A 187 -11.79 7.63 -18.25
C HIS A 187 -11.70 8.82 -19.19
N ARG A 188 -11.98 10.03 -18.69
CA ARG A 188 -11.88 11.28 -19.46
C ARG A 188 -10.45 11.54 -19.93
N LYS A 189 -9.46 11.31 -19.07
CA LYS A 189 -8.03 11.43 -19.43
C LYS A 189 -7.61 10.37 -20.46
N ALA A 190 -8.05 9.12 -20.29
CA ALA A 190 -7.76 8.05 -21.24
C ALA A 190 -8.34 8.35 -22.63
N ALA A 191 -9.59 8.81 -22.70
CA ALA A 191 -10.22 9.24 -23.94
C ALA A 191 -9.45 10.40 -24.59
N ALA A 192 -9.08 11.43 -23.81
CA ALA A 192 -8.30 12.55 -24.33
C ALA A 192 -6.93 12.15 -24.89
N VAL A 193 -6.24 11.19 -24.26
CA VAL A 193 -4.97 10.65 -24.77
C VAL A 193 -5.18 9.82 -26.04
N ALA A 194 -6.24 9.00 -26.09
CA ALA A 194 -6.58 8.24 -27.30
C ALA A 194 -6.89 9.18 -28.47
N ASP A 195 -7.70 10.21 -28.25
CA ASP A 195 -8.04 11.22 -29.27
C ASP A 195 -6.82 12.03 -29.70
N ALA A 196 -5.90 12.34 -28.78
CA ALA A 196 -4.64 13.00 -29.12
C ALA A 196 -3.72 12.09 -29.94
N ALA A 197 -3.67 10.79 -29.63
CA ALA A 197 -2.91 9.81 -30.40
C ALA A 197 -3.47 9.67 -31.82
N VAL A 198 -4.79 9.55 -31.99
CA VAL A 198 -5.44 9.49 -33.31
C VAL A 198 -5.14 10.75 -34.12
N ARG A 199 -5.30 11.95 -33.54
CA ARG A 199 -4.96 13.20 -34.22
C ARG A 199 -3.49 13.26 -34.63
N SER A 200 -2.57 12.82 -33.77
CA SER A 200 -1.14 12.79 -34.10
C SER A 200 -0.81 11.81 -35.23
N THR A 201 -1.54 10.69 -35.34
CA THR A 201 -1.40 9.75 -36.46
C THR A 201 -2.03 10.26 -37.75
N GLU A 202 -3.10 11.06 -37.68
CA GLU A 202 -3.69 11.72 -38.85
C GLU A 202 -2.81 12.86 -39.37
N GLU A 203 -2.21 13.65 -38.48
CA GLU A 203 -1.20 14.67 -38.83
C GLU A 203 0.06 14.03 -39.40
N THR A 204 0.49 12.90 -38.82
CA THR A 204 1.55 12.04 -39.36
C THR A 204 0.97 11.05 -40.37
N ARG A 205 0.20 11.53 -41.35
CA ARG A 205 -0.24 10.67 -42.45
C ARG A 205 1.01 10.07 -43.08
N PRO A 206 1.22 8.75 -43.06
CA PRO A 206 2.42 8.17 -43.64
C PRO A 206 2.39 8.54 -45.12
N VAL A 207 3.37 9.33 -45.56
CA VAL A 207 3.63 9.49 -46.99
C VAL A 207 3.80 8.06 -47.51
N PRO A 208 3.00 7.61 -48.49
CA PRO A 208 3.17 6.29 -49.05
C PRO A 208 4.63 6.15 -49.49
N LEU A 209 5.35 5.18 -48.93
CA LEU A 209 6.70 4.85 -49.39
C LEU A 209 6.64 4.70 -50.92
N PRO A 210 7.57 5.32 -51.67
CA PRO A 210 7.63 5.18 -53.12
C PRO A 210 7.54 3.69 -53.50
N ASP A 211 6.74 3.34 -54.50
CA ASP A 211 6.49 1.93 -54.86
C ASP A 211 7.78 1.16 -55.17
N ASP A 212 8.82 1.85 -55.63
CA ASP A 212 10.14 1.26 -55.88
C ASP A 212 10.86 0.83 -54.60
N GLU A 213 10.78 1.63 -53.53
CA GLU A 213 11.34 1.28 -52.22
C GLU A 213 10.59 0.09 -51.63
N ARG A 214 9.25 0.08 -51.73
CA ARG A 214 8.42 -1.06 -51.29
C ARG A 214 8.81 -2.34 -52.02
N ARG A 215 8.89 -2.29 -53.35
CA ARG A 215 9.32 -3.44 -54.16
C ARG A 215 10.75 -3.86 -53.86
N SER A 216 11.64 -2.94 -53.50
CA SER A 216 13.01 -3.29 -53.09
C SER A 216 13.01 -4.07 -51.78
N MET A 217 12.23 -3.64 -50.79
CA MET A 217 12.08 -4.32 -49.51
C MET A 217 11.43 -5.69 -49.68
N GLU A 218 10.42 -5.81 -50.54
CA GLU A 218 9.78 -7.09 -50.86
C GLU A 218 10.77 -8.07 -51.50
N ARG A 219 11.58 -7.61 -52.46
CA ARG A 219 12.63 -8.43 -53.07
C ARG A 219 13.68 -8.85 -52.03
N GLU A 220 14.06 -7.96 -51.13
CA GLU A 220 15.03 -8.28 -50.08
C GLU A 220 14.47 -9.29 -49.07
N ILE A 221 13.20 -9.15 -48.67
CA ILE A 221 12.52 -10.15 -47.83
C ILE A 221 12.45 -11.50 -48.54
N ALA A 222 12.08 -11.52 -49.82
CA ALA A 222 12.04 -12.74 -50.62
C ALA A 222 13.44 -13.39 -50.72
N TYR A 223 14.47 -12.58 -50.98
CA TYR A 223 15.87 -13.02 -51.03
C TYR A 223 16.34 -13.59 -49.69
N LEU A 224 16.06 -12.91 -48.57
CA LEU A 224 16.46 -13.39 -47.24
C LEU A 224 15.77 -14.71 -46.87
N ARG A 225 14.50 -14.88 -47.26
CA ARG A 225 13.76 -16.12 -47.03
C ARG A 225 14.35 -17.27 -47.84
N THR A 226 14.56 -17.10 -49.13
CA THR A 226 15.13 -18.15 -49.98
C THR A 226 16.57 -18.46 -49.58
N TYR A 227 17.38 -17.44 -49.27
CA TYR A 227 18.73 -17.62 -48.74
C TYR A 227 18.72 -18.43 -47.45
N SER A 228 17.83 -18.11 -46.51
CA SER A 228 17.70 -18.88 -45.26
C SER A 228 17.32 -20.34 -45.50
N ASP A 229 16.44 -20.63 -46.45
CA ASP A 229 16.00 -22.00 -46.75
C ASP A 229 17.11 -22.81 -47.43
N VAL A 230 17.82 -22.21 -48.38
CA VAL A 230 18.98 -22.82 -49.04
C VAL A 230 20.10 -23.06 -48.03
N TYR A 231 20.41 -22.09 -47.18
CA TYR A 231 21.48 -22.19 -46.18
C TYR A 231 21.18 -23.29 -45.15
N ARG A 232 19.94 -23.41 -44.68
CA ARG A 232 19.51 -24.51 -43.80
C ARG A 232 19.65 -25.87 -44.46
N THR A 233 19.27 -25.97 -45.73
CA THR A 233 19.39 -27.21 -46.51
C THR A 233 20.86 -27.60 -46.69
N HIS A 234 21.72 -26.65 -47.01
CA HIS A 234 23.15 -26.86 -47.18
C HIS A 234 23.83 -27.28 -45.88
N LEU A 235 23.50 -26.62 -44.76
CA LEU A 235 24.01 -26.98 -43.44
C LEU A 235 23.61 -28.41 -43.04
N ARG A 236 22.37 -28.80 -43.31
CA ARG A 236 21.90 -30.17 -43.04
C ARG A 236 22.68 -31.20 -43.86
N SER A 237 22.81 -30.97 -45.17
CA SER A 237 23.57 -31.87 -46.04
C SER A 237 25.03 -32.02 -45.61
N TYR A 238 25.67 -30.91 -45.21
CA TYR A 238 27.04 -30.92 -44.69
C TYR A 238 27.17 -31.72 -43.40
N LEU A 239 26.26 -31.51 -42.43
CA LEU A 239 26.25 -32.27 -41.18
C LEU A 239 25.98 -33.76 -41.39
N GLU A 240 25.04 -34.11 -42.28
CA GLU A 240 24.79 -35.51 -42.63
C GLU A 240 26.00 -36.17 -43.32
N ALA A 241 26.72 -35.44 -44.19
CA ALA A 241 27.94 -35.95 -44.80
C ALA A 241 29.05 -36.17 -43.77
N LEU A 242 29.21 -35.24 -42.80
CA LEU A 242 30.13 -35.41 -41.69
C LEU A 242 29.77 -36.63 -40.83
N LEU A 243 28.50 -36.81 -40.48
CA LEU A 243 28.05 -37.97 -39.70
C LEU A 243 28.28 -39.29 -40.45
N ARG A 244 27.95 -39.36 -41.75
CA ARG A 244 28.21 -40.55 -42.57
C ARG A 244 29.70 -40.90 -42.62
N ASN A 245 30.57 -39.91 -42.79
CA ASN A 245 32.01 -40.14 -42.79
C ASN A 245 32.50 -40.70 -41.45
N VAL A 246 31.91 -40.26 -40.32
CA VAL A 246 32.23 -40.79 -38.98
C VAL A 246 31.75 -42.23 -38.85
N ASP A 247 30.51 -42.54 -39.27
CA ASP A 247 29.96 -43.90 -39.24
C ASP A 247 30.78 -44.87 -40.12
N GLU A 248 31.21 -44.43 -41.31
CA GLU A 248 32.09 -45.20 -42.20
C GLU A 248 33.45 -45.46 -41.53
N TRP A 249 34.00 -44.45 -40.84
CA TRP A 249 35.24 -44.61 -40.06
C TRP A 249 35.08 -45.66 -38.96
N GLU A 250 34.03 -45.56 -38.13
CA GLU A 250 33.75 -46.55 -37.08
C GLU A 250 33.54 -47.96 -37.65
N THR A 251 32.86 -48.07 -38.79
CA THR A 251 32.60 -49.36 -39.43
C THR A 251 33.90 -49.97 -39.97
N SER A 252 34.75 -49.15 -40.58
CA SER A 252 36.08 -49.57 -41.05
C SER A 252 37.00 -49.98 -39.89
N GLU A 253 36.94 -49.27 -38.76
CA GLU A 253 37.67 -49.61 -37.54
C GLU A 253 37.17 -50.95 -36.96
N ARG A 254 35.85 -51.12 -36.83
CA ARG A 254 35.25 -52.39 -36.35
C ARG A 254 35.57 -53.58 -37.25
N ALA A 255 35.59 -53.39 -38.57
CA ALA A 255 35.94 -54.43 -39.54
C ALA A 255 37.44 -54.78 -39.48
N SER A 256 38.29 -53.84 -39.05
CA SER A 256 39.74 -54.06 -38.89
C SER A 256 40.11 -54.80 -37.60
N LEU A 257 39.17 -54.98 -36.65
CA LEU A 257 39.39 -55.76 -35.43
C LEU A 257 39.20 -57.26 -35.71
N PRO A 258 40.16 -58.14 -35.34
CA PRO A 258 40.04 -59.57 -35.60
C PRO A 258 38.91 -60.22 -34.78
N SER A 259 38.04 -60.97 -35.45
CA SER A 259 36.97 -61.75 -34.81
C SER A 259 37.58 -62.80 -33.89
N ARG A 260 37.39 -62.67 -32.57
CA ARG A 260 37.81 -63.67 -31.59
C ARG A 260 36.97 -64.94 -31.78
N SER A 261 37.52 -65.93 -32.49
CA SER A 261 36.92 -67.27 -32.60
C SER A 261 36.96 -68.01 -31.25
N PRO A 262 35.93 -68.81 -30.90
CA PRO A 262 35.92 -69.56 -29.64
C PRO A 262 36.81 -70.80 -29.76
N ASP A 263 37.66 -71.03 -28.75
CA ASP A 263 38.57 -72.18 -28.66
C ASP A 263 37.80 -73.51 -28.54
N PRO A 264 38.17 -74.58 -29.28
CA PRO A 264 37.70 -75.93 -29.00
C PRO A 264 38.55 -76.58 -27.90
N GLN A 265 37.90 -77.29 -26.97
CA GLN A 265 38.55 -78.20 -26.01
C GLN A 265 38.80 -79.59 -26.61
#